data_AF-A0A5N5L5E3-F1
#
_entry.id   AF-A0A5N5L5E3-F1
#
_cell.length_a   1.000
_cell.length_b   1.000
_cell.length_c   1.000
_cell.angle_alpha   90.00
_cell.angle_beta   90.00
_cell.angle_gamma   90.00
#
_symmetry.space_group_name_H-M   'P 1'
#
loop_
_entity.id
_entity.type
_entity.pdbx_description
1 polymer ?
#
loop_
_entity_poly.entity_id
_entity_poly.type
_entity_poly.pdbx_seq_one_letter_code
_entity_poly.pdbx_strand_id
1 'polypeptide(L)'
;MSSSDRIELSIDPGTWDPMDEDMFSLDPIDFHSEEEPYKDRIDSYQKKTGLTEAIQTGIGQLNGIPVAIGVMDFQFIGGSMGSVVGEKITRLIEYATNQFLPLILVCASGGARMQEGSLSLMQMAKISAALYDYQSNKKLVYVSILTSPTTGGVTASFGMLGDIIIAEPNAYIAFAGSGYDRFDRKEGIVCIFRWGFPGKNRRILLRFFMKDIQSIRIEVKEGFNARRVLYMEIRGQGAIPLTRTDENLTPREIEQKAAELAYFLRVPIEVF
;
A
#
# COMPACT_ATOMS: atom_id res chain seq x y z
N MET A 1 0.39 -12.35 -1.51
CA MET A 1 1.63 -13.01 -1.06
C MET A 1 2.28 -12.10 -0.05
N SER A 2 2.75 -12.61 1.10
CA SER A 2 3.50 -11.79 2.04
C SER A 2 4.91 -11.53 1.51
N SER A 3 5.59 -10.53 2.07
CA SER A 3 6.98 -10.25 1.75
C SER A 3 7.91 -11.43 2.11
N SER A 4 7.66 -12.13 3.22
CA SER A 4 8.44 -13.30 3.63
C SER A 4 8.30 -14.47 2.64
N ASP A 5 7.07 -14.80 2.23
CA ASP A 5 6.83 -15.84 1.21
C ASP A 5 7.56 -15.49 -0.09
N ARG A 6 7.55 -14.20 -0.45
CA ARG A 6 8.18 -13.71 -1.68
C ARG A 6 9.69 -13.80 -1.61
N ILE A 7 10.31 -13.49 -0.47
CA ILE A 7 11.75 -13.66 -0.26
C ILE A 7 12.11 -15.14 -0.41
N GLU A 8 11.44 -16.03 0.31
CA GLU A 8 11.69 -17.48 0.28
C GLU A 8 11.56 -18.09 -1.13
N LEU A 9 10.60 -17.60 -1.93
CA LEU A 9 10.43 -18.03 -3.32
C LEU A 9 11.43 -17.41 -4.29
N SER A 10 12.02 -16.26 -3.94
CA SER A 10 12.90 -15.53 -4.84
C SER A 10 14.33 -16.01 -4.73
N ILE A 11 14.86 -16.17 -3.51
CA ILE A 11 16.29 -16.44 -3.26
C ILE A 11 16.58 -17.90 -2.92
N ASP A 12 17.84 -18.29 -3.06
CA ASP A 12 18.32 -19.63 -2.74
C ASP A 12 18.08 -19.94 -1.24
N PRO A 13 17.59 -21.15 -0.89
CA PRO A 13 17.28 -21.51 0.48
C PRO A 13 18.47 -21.34 1.44
N GLY A 14 18.21 -20.72 2.60
CA GLY A 14 19.23 -20.53 3.65
C GLY A 14 20.25 -19.42 3.36
N THR A 15 20.02 -18.59 2.34
CA THR A 15 20.94 -17.49 1.99
C THR A 15 20.45 -16.10 2.42
N TRP A 16 19.24 -16.02 3.00
CA TRP A 16 18.68 -14.76 3.48
C TRP A 16 19.50 -14.18 4.64
N ASP A 17 20.00 -12.96 4.45
CA ASP A 17 20.68 -12.17 5.46
C ASP A 17 19.98 -10.80 5.58
N PRO A 18 19.03 -10.65 6.52
CA PRO A 18 18.22 -9.44 6.64
C PRO A 18 19.02 -8.23 7.14
N MET A 19 18.61 -7.04 6.72
CA MET A 19 19.21 -5.76 7.10
C MET A 19 18.20 -4.87 7.84
N ASP A 20 18.69 -4.13 8.83
CA ASP A 20 17.94 -3.09 9.56
C ASP A 20 16.60 -3.59 10.15
N GLU A 21 16.53 -4.84 10.63
CA GLU A 21 15.28 -5.44 11.13
C GLU A 21 14.68 -4.68 12.31
N ASP A 22 15.52 -4.07 13.13
CA ASP A 22 15.18 -3.31 14.35
C ASP A 22 14.76 -1.86 14.07
N MET A 23 14.74 -1.42 12.81
CA MET A 23 14.30 -0.07 12.44
C MET A 23 12.76 0.01 12.33
N PHE A 24 12.15 0.90 13.13
CA PHE A 24 10.71 1.12 13.19
C PHE A 24 10.34 2.61 13.09
N SER A 25 9.11 2.87 12.64
CA SER A 25 8.60 4.22 12.41
C SER A 25 8.25 4.94 13.71
N LEU A 26 8.48 6.26 13.74
CA LEU A 26 8.02 7.15 14.79
C LEU A 26 6.87 8.03 14.27
N ASP A 27 6.35 8.90 15.13
CA ASP A 27 5.37 9.93 14.75
C ASP A 27 6.05 11.32 14.75
N PRO A 28 6.75 11.70 13.67
CA PRO A 28 7.60 12.90 13.65
C PRO A 28 6.81 14.21 13.54
N ILE A 29 5.53 14.15 13.19
CA ILE A 29 4.68 15.33 12.98
C ILE A 29 3.51 15.40 13.97
N ASP A 30 3.53 14.56 15.01
CA ASP A 30 2.45 14.38 15.98
C ASP A 30 1.08 14.28 15.27
N PHE A 31 0.97 13.30 14.36
CA PHE A 31 -0.18 13.20 13.47
C PHE A 31 -1.48 12.98 14.26
N HIS A 32 -2.29 14.03 14.30
CA HIS A 32 -3.59 14.00 14.97
C HIS A 32 -4.64 13.34 14.08
N SER A 33 -5.10 12.17 14.52
CA SER A 33 -6.26 11.47 13.98
C SER A 33 -7.37 11.43 15.03
N GLU A 34 -8.63 11.64 14.62
CA GLU A 34 -9.79 11.49 15.50
C GLU A 34 -10.15 10.03 15.79
N GLU A 35 -9.61 9.08 15.02
CA GLU A 35 -9.92 7.65 15.12
C GLU A 35 -8.92 6.92 16.00
N GLU A 36 -7.65 6.95 15.59
CA GLU A 36 -6.56 6.17 16.18
C GLU A 36 -5.23 6.94 16.02
N PRO A 37 -4.46 7.14 17.10
CA PRO A 37 -3.12 7.71 17.03
C PRO A 37 -2.22 6.95 16.04
N TYR A 38 -1.33 7.66 15.34
CA TYR A 38 -0.47 7.02 14.33
C TYR A 38 0.41 5.90 14.93
N LYS A 39 0.90 6.08 16.16
CA LYS A 39 1.68 5.07 16.89
C LYS A 39 0.89 3.77 17.11
N ASP A 40 -0.34 3.88 17.60
CA ASP A 40 -1.20 2.72 17.85
C ASP A 40 -1.51 1.98 16.55
N ARG A 41 -1.69 2.73 15.45
CA ARG A 41 -1.86 2.17 14.12
C ARG A 41 -0.61 1.41 13.67
N ILE A 42 0.59 1.95 13.84
CA ILE A 42 1.85 1.23 13.54
C ILE A 42 1.90 -0.07 14.34
N ASP A 43 1.72 0.00 15.67
CA ASP A 43 1.78 -1.15 16.57
C ASP A 43 0.78 -2.25 16.18
N SER A 44 -0.43 -1.86 15.79
CA SER A 44 -1.48 -2.77 15.32
C SER A 44 -1.06 -3.53 14.06
N TYR A 45 -0.50 -2.82 13.07
CA TYR A 45 -0.01 -3.45 11.83
C TYR A 45 1.24 -4.30 12.08
N GLN A 46 2.16 -3.87 12.95
CA GLN A 46 3.32 -4.69 13.35
C GLN A 46 2.90 -6.00 13.99
N LYS A 47 1.91 -5.98 14.90
CA LYS A 47 1.34 -7.21 15.49
C LYS A 47 0.64 -8.09 14.46
N LYS A 48 -0.04 -7.48 13.49
CA LYS A 48 -0.79 -8.19 12.45
C LYS A 48 0.13 -8.90 11.45
N THR A 49 1.17 -8.23 10.99
CA THR A 49 2.06 -8.75 9.92
C THR A 49 3.31 -9.43 10.47
N GLY A 50 3.70 -9.14 11.71
CA GLY A 50 4.99 -9.55 12.27
C GLY A 50 6.19 -8.75 11.71
N LEU A 51 5.94 -7.70 10.93
CA LEU A 51 6.98 -6.87 10.31
C LEU A 51 7.18 -5.58 11.09
N THR A 52 8.38 -5.02 11.08
CA THR A 52 8.65 -3.70 11.67
C THR A 52 8.17 -2.53 10.82
N GLU A 53 8.11 -2.71 9.50
CA GLU A 53 7.59 -1.73 8.54
C GLU A 53 7.19 -2.39 7.20
N ALA A 54 6.65 -1.61 6.26
CA ALA A 54 6.19 -2.02 4.94
C ALA A 54 7.25 -2.52 3.92
N ILE A 55 8.48 -2.75 4.33
CA ILE A 55 9.50 -3.37 3.48
C ILE A 55 10.49 -4.21 4.31
N GLN A 56 10.83 -5.37 3.77
CA GLN A 56 11.97 -6.18 4.21
C GLN A 56 13.13 -5.99 3.23
N THR A 57 14.34 -5.82 3.75
CA THR A 57 15.55 -5.58 2.96
C THR A 57 16.66 -6.49 3.45
N GLY A 58 17.51 -6.97 2.55
CA GLY A 58 18.61 -7.87 2.92
C GLY A 58 19.39 -8.37 1.72
N ILE A 59 20.31 -9.28 2.00
CA ILE A 59 21.13 -9.96 1.00
C ILE A 59 20.61 -11.40 0.83
N GLY A 60 20.67 -11.90 -0.39
CA GLY A 60 20.39 -13.29 -0.70
C GLY A 60 21.24 -13.75 -1.88
N GLN A 61 21.05 -15.00 -2.31
CA GLN A 61 21.65 -15.50 -3.54
C GLN A 61 20.58 -15.90 -4.55
N LEU A 62 20.85 -15.69 -5.83
CA LEU A 62 20.04 -16.18 -6.95
C LEU A 62 20.90 -17.08 -7.81
N ASN A 63 20.67 -18.40 -7.76
CA ASN A 63 21.52 -19.37 -8.42
C ASN A 63 23.01 -19.19 -8.07
N GLY A 64 23.30 -18.94 -6.79
CA GLY A 64 24.64 -18.68 -6.26
C GLY A 64 25.19 -17.27 -6.49
N ILE A 65 24.44 -16.38 -7.16
CA ILE A 65 24.84 -14.98 -7.39
C ILE A 65 24.35 -14.12 -6.23
N PRO A 66 25.24 -13.47 -5.46
CA PRO A 66 24.82 -12.59 -4.37
C PRO A 66 24.06 -11.37 -4.92
N VAL A 67 22.93 -11.05 -4.32
CA VAL A 67 22.08 -9.92 -4.70
C VAL A 67 21.60 -9.18 -3.46
N ALA A 68 21.46 -7.86 -3.59
CA ALA A 68 20.72 -7.04 -2.65
C ALA A 68 19.24 -7.04 -3.06
N ILE A 69 18.34 -7.39 -2.15
CA ILE A 69 16.91 -7.48 -2.44
C ILE A 69 16.07 -6.78 -1.38
N GLY A 70 15.08 -6.02 -1.83
CA GLY A 70 14.06 -5.40 -1.01
C GLY A 70 12.67 -5.82 -1.47
N VAL A 71 11.82 -6.25 -0.54
CA VAL A 71 10.47 -6.73 -0.82
C VAL A 71 9.46 -5.97 0.02
N MET A 72 8.65 -5.14 -0.63
CA MET A 72 7.58 -4.39 0.02
C MET A 72 6.41 -5.30 0.41
N ASP A 73 5.73 -4.94 1.49
CA ASP A 73 4.53 -5.64 1.96
C ASP A 73 3.31 -4.73 2.00
N PHE A 74 2.37 -4.98 1.09
CA PHE A 74 1.13 -4.20 1.01
C PHE A 74 0.24 -4.35 2.24
N GLN A 75 0.37 -5.44 3.01
CA GLN A 75 -0.43 -5.66 4.21
C GLN A 75 -0.11 -4.64 5.31
N PHE A 76 1.11 -4.08 5.31
CA PHE A 76 1.53 -3.06 6.26
C PHE A 76 1.13 -1.66 5.77
N ILE A 77 0.00 -1.14 6.26
CA ILE A 77 -0.50 0.23 5.94
C ILE A 77 -0.50 0.47 4.41
N GLY A 78 -0.97 -0.52 3.64
CA GLY A 78 -1.05 -0.43 2.19
C GLY A 78 0.31 -0.33 1.49
N GLY A 79 1.38 -0.84 2.10
CA GLY A 79 2.73 -0.77 1.57
C GLY A 79 3.24 0.66 1.41
N SER A 80 2.66 1.63 2.13
CA SER A 80 2.92 3.03 1.83
C SER A 80 4.32 3.45 2.28
N MET A 81 5.01 4.25 1.48
CA MET A 81 6.39 4.65 1.76
C MET A 81 6.44 5.81 2.76
N GLY A 82 6.90 5.51 3.98
CA GLY A 82 7.30 6.49 5.01
C GLY A 82 8.82 6.60 5.13
N SER A 83 9.30 7.28 6.17
CA SER A 83 10.72 7.57 6.40
C SER A 83 11.55 6.29 6.56
N VAL A 84 11.04 5.29 7.27
CA VAL A 84 11.74 4.02 7.49
C VAL A 84 11.82 3.19 6.22
N VAL A 85 10.74 3.11 5.43
CA VAL A 85 10.78 2.46 4.11
C VAL A 85 11.86 3.13 3.24
N GLY A 86 11.89 4.46 3.23
CA GLY A 86 12.90 5.20 2.47
C GLY A 86 14.32 4.98 2.96
N GLU A 87 14.55 4.98 4.28
CA GLU A 87 15.85 4.68 4.88
C GLU A 87 16.33 3.26 4.57
N LYS A 88 15.48 2.24 4.78
CA LYS A 88 15.82 0.84 4.48
C LYS A 88 16.22 0.63 3.02
N ILE A 89 15.45 1.21 2.09
CA ILE A 89 15.76 1.14 0.66
C ILE A 89 17.09 1.84 0.35
N THR A 90 17.29 3.06 0.89
CA THR A 90 18.54 3.80 0.66
C THR A 90 19.76 3.04 1.21
N ARG A 91 19.68 2.47 2.42
CA ARG A 91 20.77 1.67 3.00
C ARG A 91 21.06 0.42 2.18
N LEU A 92 20.03 -0.26 1.70
CA LEU A 92 20.19 -1.41 0.80
C LEU A 92 20.91 -1.02 -0.49
N ILE A 93 20.52 0.11 -1.11
CA ILE A 93 21.19 0.63 -2.32
C ILE A 93 22.64 0.96 -2.02
N GLU A 94 22.93 1.71 -0.95
CA GLU A 94 24.30 2.10 -0.58
C GLU A 94 25.17 0.88 -0.26
N TYR A 95 24.61 -0.13 0.42
CA TYR A 95 25.29 -1.40 0.64
C TYR A 95 25.60 -2.12 -0.69
N ALA A 96 24.60 -2.22 -1.57
CA ALA A 96 24.76 -2.83 -2.89
C ALA A 96 25.80 -2.07 -3.74
N THR A 97 25.83 -0.74 -3.68
CA THR A 97 26.84 0.12 -4.29
C THR A 97 28.25 -0.24 -3.80
N ASN A 98 28.42 -0.39 -2.48
CA ASN A 98 29.72 -0.66 -1.86
C ASN A 98 30.22 -2.09 -2.11
N GLN A 99 29.30 -3.06 -2.16
CA GLN A 99 29.61 -4.47 -2.39
C GLN A 99 29.54 -4.87 -3.88
N PHE A 100 29.23 -3.93 -4.78
CA PHE A 100 29.05 -4.17 -6.21
C PHE A 100 28.01 -5.26 -6.53
N LEU A 101 26.92 -5.29 -5.76
CA LEU A 101 25.85 -6.28 -5.91
C LEU A 101 24.75 -5.79 -6.86
N PRO A 102 24.15 -6.67 -7.69
CA PRO A 102 22.88 -6.40 -8.34
C PRO A 102 21.78 -6.09 -7.31
N LEU A 103 20.89 -5.17 -7.67
CA LEU A 103 19.79 -4.73 -6.81
C LEU A 103 18.45 -5.16 -7.39
N ILE A 104 17.58 -5.72 -6.55
CA ILE A 104 16.20 -6.07 -6.90
C ILE A 104 15.24 -5.43 -5.89
N LEU A 105 14.26 -4.66 -6.36
CA LEU A 105 13.18 -4.15 -5.52
C LEU A 105 11.83 -4.66 -6.01
N VAL A 106 11.13 -5.41 -5.16
CA VAL A 106 9.74 -5.84 -5.37
C VAL A 106 8.81 -4.80 -4.76
N CYS A 107 8.12 -4.07 -5.62
CA CYS A 107 7.26 -2.95 -5.27
C CYS A 107 5.82 -3.42 -5.06
N ALA A 108 5.23 -3.01 -3.94
CA ALA A 108 3.83 -3.22 -3.59
C ALA A 108 3.40 -2.05 -2.69
N SER A 109 2.69 -1.06 -3.23
CA SER A 109 2.38 0.18 -2.52
C SER A 109 1.15 0.91 -3.03
N GLY A 110 0.42 1.51 -2.09
CA GLY A 110 -0.65 2.49 -2.36
C GLY A 110 -0.13 3.93 -2.55
N GLY A 111 1.15 4.22 -2.25
CA GLY A 111 1.74 5.54 -2.39
C GLY A 111 2.57 5.98 -1.18
N ALA A 112 2.67 7.29 -0.95
CA ALA A 112 3.41 7.86 0.18
C ALA A 112 2.60 7.78 1.49
N ARG A 113 3.28 7.60 2.63
CA ARG A 113 2.67 7.53 3.97
C ARG A 113 2.21 8.92 4.40
N MET A 114 0.91 9.18 4.33
CA MET A 114 0.35 10.51 4.63
C MET A 114 0.62 10.96 6.06
N GLN A 115 0.71 10.01 7.00
CA GLN A 115 0.92 10.26 8.42
C GLN A 115 2.30 10.85 8.75
N GLU A 116 3.25 10.81 7.81
CA GLU A 116 4.56 11.45 7.95
C GLU A 116 4.72 12.66 7.02
N GLY A 117 3.66 13.05 6.31
CA GLY A 117 3.59 14.27 5.53
C GLY A 117 4.70 14.40 4.46
N SER A 118 5.42 15.52 4.50
CA SER A 118 6.48 15.82 3.53
C SER A 118 7.69 14.89 3.65
N LEU A 119 7.92 14.26 4.82
CA LEU A 119 9.02 13.32 4.98
C LEU A 119 8.86 12.11 4.06
N SER A 120 7.63 11.61 3.89
CA SER A 120 7.29 10.55 2.94
C SER A 120 7.54 10.95 1.49
N LEU A 121 7.22 12.20 1.13
CA LEU A 121 7.47 12.70 -0.22
C LEU A 121 8.98 12.79 -0.50
N MET A 122 9.77 13.25 0.48
CA MET A 122 11.22 13.38 0.34
C MET A 122 11.94 12.04 0.17
N GLN A 123 11.34 10.93 0.60
CA GLN A 123 11.92 9.60 0.35
C GLN A 123 12.01 9.30 -1.15
N MET A 124 11.11 9.83 -1.99
CA MET A 124 11.22 9.70 -3.44
C MET A 124 12.55 10.29 -3.94
N ALA A 125 12.88 11.51 -3.52
CA ALA A 125 14.10 12.19 -3.92
C ALA A 125 15.34 11.49 -3.38
N LYS A 126 15.31 11.08 -2.10
CA LYS A 126 16.39 10.37 -1.43
C LYS A 126 16.76 9.06 -2.13
N ILE A 127 15.77 8.19 -2.36
CA ILE A 127 16.00 6.90 -3.03
C ILE A 127 16.48 7.13 -4.46
N SER A 128 15.87 8.08 -5.18
CA SER A 128 16.27 8.38 -6.57
C SER A 128 17.71 8.89 -6.66
N ALA A 129 18.16 9.68 -5.68
CA ALA A 129 19.54 10.15 -5.61
C ALA A 129 20.53 8.99 -5.36
N ALA A 130 20.20 8.06 -4.45
CA ALA A 130 21.01 6.87 -4.21
C ALA A 130 21.08 5.96 -5.45
N LEU A 131 19.94 5.74 -6.13
CA LEU A 131 19.89 4.99 -7.38
C LEU A 131 20.70 5.67 -8.49
N TYR A 132 20.68 7.00 -8.56
CA TYR A 132 21.48 7.73 -9.54
C TYR A 132 22.97 7.42 -9.39
N ASP A 133 23.52 7.42 -8.17
CA ASP A 133 24.92 7.04 -7.94
C ASP A 133 25.17 5.56 -8.30
N TYR A 134 24.29 4.66 -7.83
CA TYR A 134 24.36 3.22 -8.10
C TYR A 134 24.40 2.89 -9.61
N GLN A 135 23.48 3.45 -10.39
CA GLN A 135 23.36 3.17 -11.83
C GLN A 135 24.35 4.01 -12.65
N SER A 136 24.48 5.31 -12.35
CA SER A 136 25.23 6.22 -13.24
C SER A 136 26.72 6.20 -12.95
N ASN A 137 27.12 6.17 -11.68
CA ASN A 137 28.54 6.24 -11.30
C ASN A 137 29.16 4.86 -11.15
N LYS A 138 28.43 3.88 -10.58
CA LYS A 138 28.94 2.50 -10.43
C LYS A 138 28.58 1.54 -11.56
N LYS A 139 27.61 1.90 -12.42
CA LYS A 139 27.16 1.05 -13.54
C LYS A 139 26.64 -0.31 -13.11
N LEU A 140 26.01 -0.39 -11.93
CA LEU A 140 25.40 -1.60 -11.40
C LEU A 140 23.95 -1.73 -11.87
N VAL A 141 23.43 -2.95 -11.94
CA VAL A 141 22.11 -3.24 -12.50
C VAL A 141 21.02 -3.23 -11.43
N TYR A 142 19.98 -2.44 -11.67
CA TYR A 142 18.80 -2.39 -10.82
C TYR A 142 17.58 -2.97 -11.55
N VAL A 143 16.96 -3.99 -10.95
CA VAL A 143 15.70 -4.59 -11.42
C VAL A 143 14.56 -4.17 -10.50
N SER A 144 13.54 -3.52 -11.07
CA SER A 144 12.30 -3.20 -10.38
C SER A 144 11.22 -4.21 -10.77
N ILE A 145 10.59 -4.84 -9.78
CA ILE A 145 9.48 -5.78 -9.97
C ILE A 145 8.20 -5.15 -9.42
N LEU A 146 7.25 -4.84 -10.29
CA LEU A 146 5.99 -4.20 -9.96
C LEU A 146 4.91 -5.24 -9.71
N THR A 147 4.40 -5.28 -8.49
CA THR A 147 3.30 -6.16 -8.09
C THR A 147 2.02 -5.35 -7.90
N SER A 148 0.89 -6.06 -7.70
CA SER A 148 -0.40 -5.41 -7.52
C SER A 148 -0.70 -5.08 -6.06
N PRO A 149 -1.02 -3.82 -5.69
CA PRO A 149 -0.90 -2.60 -6.49
C PRO A 149 0.49 -1.95 -6.35
N THR A 150 0.94 -1.19 -7.36
CA THR A 150 2.08 -0.27 -7.27
C THR A 150 1.65 1.11 -7.74
N THR A 151 1.38 2.02 -6.80
CA THR A 151 0.85 3.36 -7.10
C THR A 151 1.58 4.52 -6.44
N GLY A 152 1.28 5.74 -6.90
CA GLY A 152 1.68 6.98 -6.21
C GLY A 152 3.18 7.23 -6.26
N GLY A 153 3.72 7.64 -5.11
CA GLY A 153 5.13 8.01 -4.97
C GLY A 153 6.11 6.89 -5.31
N VAL A 154 5.76 5.63 -5.05
CA VAL A 154 6.61 4.47 -5.40
C VAL A 154 6.73 4.33 -6.92
N THR A 155 5.61 4.37 -7.65
CA THR A 155 5.61 4.35 -9.12
C THR A 155 6.32 5.57 -9.70
N ALA A 156 6.18 6.76 -9.11
CA ALA A 156 6.86 7.97 -9.58
C ALA A 156 8.31 8.12 -9.08
N SER A 157 8.88 7.09 -8.46
CA SER A 157 10.28 7.08 -8.03
C SER A 157 10.91 5.73 -8.33
N PHE A 158 11.49 5.06 -7.33
CA PHE A 158 12.29 3.85 -7.52
C PHE A 158 11.58 2.73 -8.26
N GLY A 159 10.25 2.64 -8.19
CA GLY A 159 9.49 1.67 -8.97
C GLY A 159 9.74 1.77 -10.47
N MET A 160 9.87 2.99 -11.03
CA MET A 160 10.08 3.22 -12.48
C MET A 160 11.52 3.57 -12.87
N LEU A 161 12.48 3.47 -11.94
CA LEU A 161 13.90 3.82 -12.20
C LEU A 161 14.79 2.59 -12.46
N GLY A 162 14.22 1.39 -12.54
CA GLY A 162 14.95 0.17 -12.86
C GLY A 162 15.58 0.20 -14.26
N ASP A 163 16.78 -0.34 -14.40
CA ASP A 163 17.35 -0.68 -15.71
C ASP A 163 16.47 -1.72 -16.42
N ILE A 164 15.89 -2.62 -15.63
CA ILE A 164 14.87 -3.57 -16.06
C ILE A 164 13.65 -3.40 -15.16
N ILE A 165 12.49 -3.20 -15.78
CA ILE A 165 11.20 -3.08 -15.10
C ILE A 165 10.33 -4.27 -15.51
N ILE A 166 9.95 -5.09 -14.53
CA ILE A 166 9.12 -6.28 -14.72
C ILE A 166 7.79 -6.02 -14.02
N ALA A 167 6.68 -6.33 -14.67
CA ALA A 167 5.35 -6.27 -14.06
C ALA A 167 4.76 -7.67 -13.96
N GLU A 168 4.15 -8.00 -12.82
CA GLU A 168 3.40 -9.24 -12.69
C GLU A 168 2.11 -9.21 -13.53
N PRO A 169 1.63 -10.37 -14.01
CA PRO A 169 0.37 -10.45 -14.73
C PRO A 169 -0.78 -9.80 -13.95
N ASN A 170 -1.52 -8.91 -14.60
CA ASN A 170 -2.65 -8.16 -14.03
C ASN A 170 -2.28 -7.21 -12.86
N ALA A 171 -1.00 -6.85 -12.70
CA ALA A 171 -0.60 -5.87 -11.69
C ALA A 171 -1.23 -4.50 -11.96
N TYR A 172 -1.86 -3.90 -10.93
CA TYR A 172 -2.38 -2.55 -11.01
C TYR A 172 -1.28 -1.53 -10.73
N ILE A 173 -0.76 -0.92 -11.80
CA ILE A 173 0.33 0.06 -11.75
C ILE A 173 -0.18 1.42 -12.22
N ALA A 174 -0.12 2.44 -11.37
CA ALA A 174 -0.63 3.76 -11.72
C ALA A 174 -0.01 4.88 -10.88
N PHE A 175 0.33 6.02 -11.48
CA PHE A 175 0.75 7.18 -10.69
C PHE A 175 -0.38 7.69 -9.78
N ALA A 176 -1.58 7.89 -10.33
CA ALA A 176 -2.76 8.25 -9.56
C ALA A 176 -3.63 7.01 -9.32
N GLY A 177 -4.03 6.76 -8.07
CA GLY A 177 -4.93 5.67 -7.73
C GLY A 177 -6.33 5.82 -8.36
N SER A 178 -7.08 4.72 -8.42
CA SER A 178 -8.42 4.65 -9.03
C SER A 178 -9.54 5.30 -8.20
N GLY A 179 -9.21 6.16 -7.23
CA GLY A 179 -10.19 6.85 -6.41
C GLY A 179 -9.79 7.01 -4.95
N TYR A 180 -10.54 7.83 -4.21
CA TYR A 180 -10.43 8.01 -2.77
C TYR A 180 -11.81 8.23 -2.15
N ASP A 181 -11.94 7.92 -0.86
CA ASP A 181 -13.07 8.35 -0.03
C ASP A 181 -12.56 9.38 0.96
N ARG A 182 -13.19 10.55 0.99
CA ARG A 182 -12.88 11.61 1.94
C ARG A 182 -14.11 11.88 2.80
N PHE A 183 -13.96 11.67 4.09
CA PHE A 183 -14.96 12.02 5.10
C PHE A 183 -14.47 13.24 5.88
N ASP A 184 -15.09 14.40 5.62
CA ASP A 184 -14.76 15.65 6.31
C ASP A 184 -15.80 15.91 7.41
N ARG A 185 -15.45 15.57 8.65
CA ARG A 185 -16.34 15.76 9.81
C ARG A 185 -16.59 17.23 10.16
N LYS A 186 -15.61 18.11 9.87
CA LYS A 186 -15.73 19.54 10.17
C LYS A 186 -16.76 20.19 9.26
N GLU A 187 -16.69 19.88 7.97
CA GLU A 187 -17.63 20.38 6.97
C GLU A 187 -18.92 19.54 6.91
N GLY A 188 -18.92 18.34 7.49
CA GLY A 188 -20.03 17.38 7.42
C GLY A 188 -20.26 16.84 6.01
N ILE A 189 -19.21 16.74 5.19
CA ILE A 189 -19.28 16.40 3.76
C ILE A 189 -18.51 15.11 3.50
N VAL A 190 -19.09 14.25 2.67
CA VAL A 190 -18.40 13.10 2.07
C VAL A 190 -18.13 13.37 0.60
N CYS A 191 -16.92 13.05 0.15
CA CYS A 191 -16.54 13.05 -1.25
C CYS A 191 -16.03 11.65 -1.62
N ILE A 192 -16.73 10.98 -2.53
CA ILE A 192 -16.30 9.70 -3.09
C ILE A 192 -15.88 9.96 -4.53
N PHE A 193 -14.60 9.71 -4.79
CA PHE A 193 -14.04 9.72 -6.13
C PHE A 193 -13.67 8.30 -6.53
N ARG A 194 -14.06 7.89 -7.74
CA ARG A 194 -13.70 6.61 -8.34
C ARG A 194 -13.45 6.76 -9.84
N TRP A 195 -12.44 6.04 -10.33
CA TRP A 195 -12.21 5.75 -11.73
C TRP A 195 -12.48 4.27 -11.97
N GLY A 196 -13.27 3.95 -12.99
CA GLY A 196 -13.51 2.57 -13.40
C GLY A 196 -14.52 1.79 -12.54
N PHE A 197 -15.21 2.45 -11.59
CA PHE A 197 -16.15 1.76 -10.70
C PHE A 197 -17.36 2.60 -10.24
N PRO A 198 -18.60 2.07 -10.31
CA PRO A 198 -18.99 0.91 -11.14
C PRO A 198 -18.84 1.19 -12.65
N GLY A 199 -18.04 0.37 -13.34
CA GLY A 199 -17.92 0.32 -14.81
C GLY A 199 -16.57 0.82 -15.38
N LYS A 200 -16.03 0.14 -16.40
CA LYS A 200 -14.74 0.46 -17.04
C LYS A 200 -14.73 1.90 -17.59
N ASN A 201 -13.65 2.64 -17.34
CA ASN A 201 -13.42 4.03 -17.80
C ASN A 201 -14.45 5.07 -17.33
N ARG A 202 -15.27 4.77 -16.31
CA ARG A 202 -16.22 5.73 -15.75
C ARG A 202 -15.55 6.58 -14.67
N ARG A 203 -15.69 7.90 -14.75
CA ARG A 203 -15.37 8.81 -13.65
C ARG A 203 -16.61 9.01 -12.79
N ILE A 204 -16.49 8.72 -11.50
CA ILE A 204 -17.54 8.96 -10.51
C ILE A 204 -17.01 9.94 -9.49
N LEU A 205 -17.78 11.01 -9.28
CA LEU A 205 -17.56 12.00 -8.25
C LEU A 205 -18.89 12.21 -7.54
N LEU A 206 -19.00 11.73 -6.31
CA LEU A 206 -20.19 11.86 -5.48
C LEU A 206 -19.83 12.76 -4.31
N ARG A 207 -20.68 13.77 -4.08
CA ARG A 207 -20.56 14.68 -2.95
C ARG A 207 -21.92 14.78 -2.29
N PHE A 208 -21.99 14.46 -1.00
CA PHE A 208 -23.21 14.47 -0.21
C PHE A 208 -22.88 14.79 1.25
N PHE A 209 -23.90 15.10 2.06
CA PHE A 209 -23.68 15.39 3.47
C PHE A 209 -23.61 14.09 4.27
N MET A 210 -22.75 14.06 5.29
CA MET A 210 -22.64 12.92 6.20
C MET A 210 -23.97 12.59 6.88
N LYS A 211 -24.78 13.61 7.19
CA LYS A 211 -26.12 13.44 7.81
C LYS A 211 -27.13 12.69 6.92
N ASP A 212 -26.87 12.60 5.62
CA ASP A 212 -27.75 11.93 4.67
C ASP A 212 -27.46 10.42 4.59
N ILE A 213 -26.36 9.95 5.20
CA ILE A 213 -26.01 8.53 5.29
C ILE A 213 -26.96 7.85 6.29
N GLN A 214 -27.61 6.78 5.86
CA GLN A 214 -28.63 6.08 6.65
C GLN A 214 -28.09 4.81 7.28
N SER A 215 -27.36 4.00 6.52
CA SER A 215 -26.81 2.72 6.97
C SER A 215 -25.60 2.31 6.12
N ILE A 216 -24.78 1.42 6.69
CA ILE A 216 -23.83 0.61 5.91
C ILE A 216 -24.47 -0.74 5.65
N ARG A 217 -24.66 -1.06 4.38
CA ARG A 217 -25.37 -2.26 3.95
C ARG A 217 -24.40 -3.30 3.41
N ILE A 218 -24.48 -4.54 3.89
CA ILE A 218 -23.78 -5.69 3.32
C ILE A 218 -24.80 -6.48 2.52
N GLU A 219 -24.58 -6.64 1.23
CA GLU A 219 -25.42 -7.44 0.34
C GLU A 219 -24.65 -8.65 -0.17
N VAL A 220 -25.23 -9.85 -0.06
CA VAL A 220 -24.67 -11.06 -0.66
C VAL A 220 -25.11 -11.14 -2.12
N LYS A 221 -24.17 -10.99 -3.06
CA LYS A 221 -24.45 -11.26 -4.47
C LYS A 221 -24.29 -12.75 -4.78
N GLU A 222 -25.41 -13.40 -5.04
CA GLU A 222 -25.47 -14.80 -5.46
C GLU A 222 -24.92 -14.99 -6.89
N GLY A 223 -24.16 -16.07 -7.09
CA GLY A 223 -23.50 -16.43 -8.34
C GLY A 223 -22.47 -17.55 -8.12
N PHE A 224 -21.75 -17.97 -9.17
CA PHE A 224 -20.72 -19.03 -9.10
C PHE A 224 -19.65 -18.77 -8.02
N ASN A 225 -19.40 -17.50 -7.66
CA ASN A 225 -18.68 -17.09 -6.46
C ASN A 225 -19.57 -16.11 -5.68
N ALA A 226 -20.17 -16.56 -4.59
CA ALA A 226 -20.90 -15.68 -3.68
C ALA A 226 -19.94 -14.62 -3.13
N ARG A 227 -20.22 -13.34 -3.41
CA ARG A 227 -19.41 -12.23 -2.91
C ARG A 227 -20.27 -11.29 -2.10
N ARG A 228 -19.75 -10.87 -0.95
CA ARG A 228 -20.36 -9.80 -0.17
C ARG A 228 -19.92 -8.47 -0.78
N VAL A 229 -20.86 -7.55 -0.92
CA VAL A 229 -20.58 -6.19 -1.39
C VAL A 229 -21.11 -5.23 -0.34
N LEU A 230 -20.28 -4.27 -0.01
CA LEU A 230 -20.55 -3.21 0.94
C LEU A 230 -21.11 -2.01 0.21
N TYR A 231 -22.22 -1.50 0.72
CA TYR A 231 -22.97 -0.37 0.19
C TYR A 231 -23.13 0.70 1.28
N MET A 232 -23.23 1.94 0.86
CA MET A 232 -23.65 3.06 1.69
C MET A 232 -25.03 3.50 1.23
N GLU A 233 -26.03 3.38 2.09
CA GLU A 233 -27.38 3.89 1.81
C GLU A 233 -27.45 5.38 2.12
N ILE A 234 -27.88 6.15 1.13
CA ILE A 234 -27.96 7.61 1.21
C ILE A 234 -29.38 8.05 0.95
N ARG A 235 -29.90 8.86 1.88
CA ARG A 235 -31.22 9.46 1.79
C ARG A 235 -31.37 10.21 0.47
N GLY A 236 -32.30 9.74 -0.36
CA GLY A 236 -32.62 10.35 -1.65
C GLY A 236 -31.65 10.06 -2.80
N GLN A 237 -30.58 9.30 -2.58
CA GLN A 237 -29.63 8.88 -3.62
C GLN A 237 -29.52 7.35 -3.77
N GLY A 238 -30.02 6.59 -2.79
CA GLY A 238 -29.98 5.12 -2.79
C GLY A 238 -28.61 4.55 -2.43
N ALA A 239 -28.40 3.27 -2.74
CA ALA A 239 -27.21 2.53 -2.35
C ALA A 239 -26.02 2.82 -3.28
N ILE A 240 -24.92 3.32 -2.72
CA ILE A 240 -23.63 3.45 -3.43
C ILE A 240 -22.73 2.28 -3.04
N PRO A 241 -22.22 1.49 -3.99
CA PRO A 241 -21.26 0.43 -3.66
C PRO A 241 -19.90 1.04 -3.25
N LEU A 242 -19.32 0.50 -2.19
CA LEU A 242 -18.03 0.93 -1.64
C LEU A 242 -16.90 -0.06 -1.93
N THR A 243 -17.22 -1.36 -2.07
CA THR A 243 -16.26 -2.41 -2.46
C THR A 243 -16.09 -2.44 -3.96
N ARG A 244 -14.84 -2.48 -4.46
CA ARG A 244 -14.61 -2.56 -5.91
C ARG A 244 -14.95 -3.95 -6.44
N THR A 245 -15.27 -4.03 -7.73
CA THR A 245 -15.63 -5.31 -8.39
C THR A 245 -14.50 -6.32 -8.44
N ASP A 246 -13.26 -5.86 -8.38
CA ASP A 246 -12.00 -6.62 -8.40
C ASP A 246 -11.41 -6.85 -6.99
N GLU A 247 -12.03 -6.30 -5.95
CA GLU A 247 -11.63 -6.49 -4.56
C GLU A 247 -12.11 -7.88 -4.08
N ASN A 248 -11.19 -8.83 -3.97
CA ASN A 248 -11.46 -10.15 -3.41
C ASN A 248 -11.25 -10.15 -1.88
N LEU A 249 -12.15 -9.48 -1.16
CA LEU A 249 -12.14 -9.49 0.30
C LEU A 249 -12.84 -10.75 0.83
N THR A 250 -12.29 -11.32 1.89
CA THR A 250 -12.93 -12.40 2.64
C THR A 250 -14.20 -11.89 3.35
N PRO A 251 -15.16 -12.78 3.68
CA PRO A 251 -16.35 -12.39 4.42
C PRO A 251 -16.06 -11.64 5.73
N ARG A 252 -15.00 -12.06 6.45
CA ARG A 252 -14.56 -11.44 7.70
C ARG A 252 -13.98 -10.05 7.49
N GLU A 253 -13.18 -9.85 6.45
CA GLU A 253 -12.64 -8.52 6.12
C GLU A 253 -13.75 -7.54 5.75
N ILE A 254 -14.79 -8.00 5.05
CA ILE A 254 -15.95 -7.16 4.70
C ILE A 254 -16.74 -6.79 5.95
N GLU A 255 -17.01 -7.75 6.84
CA GLU A 255 -17.69 -7.48 8.11
C GLU A 255 -16.91 -6.49 8.98
N GLN A 256 -15.58 -6.66 9.07
CA GLN A 256 -14.72 -5.76 9.83
C GLN A 256 -14.74 -4.34 9.23
N LYS A 257 -14.58 -4.22 7.90
CA LYS A 257 -14.64 -2.94 7.20
C LYS A 257 -16.01 -2.26 7.35
N ALA A 258 -17.09 -3.04 7.36
CA ALA A 258 -18.44 -2.55 7.65
C ALA A 258 -18.57 -2.01 9.07
N ALA A 259 -18.07 -2.76 10.05
CA ALA A 259 -18.10 -2.37 11.45
C ALA A 259 -17.32 -1.09 11.72
N GLU A 260 -16.10 -1.00 11.19
CA GLU A 260 -15.25 0.19 11.29
C GLU A 260 -15.92 1.42 10.67
N LEU A 261 -16.46 1.29 9.46
CA LEU A 261 -17.11 2.40 8.77
C LEU A 261 -18.43 2.82 9.43
N ALA A 262 -19.26 1.86 9.85
CA ALA A 262 -20.52 2.14 10.53
C ALA A 262 -20.29 2.81 11.88
N TYR A 263 -19.30 2.34 12.64
CA TYR A 263 -18.87 2.98 13.89
C TYR A 263 -18.37 4.40 13.65
N PHE A 264 -17.54 4.60 12.63
CA PHE A 264 -17.02 5.92 12.25
C PHE A 264 -18.13 6.91 11.88
N LEU A 265 -19.13 6.44 11.13
CA LEU A 265 -20.25 7.26 10.66
C LEU A 265 -21.41 7.37 11.66
N ARG A 266 -21.41 6.55 12.72
CA ARG A 266 -22.49 6.41 13.71
C ARG A 266 -23.82 6.04 13.07
N VAL A 267 -23.79 5.11 12.13
CA VAL A 267 -24.96 4.57 11.42
C VAL A 267 -25.07 3.07 11.66
N PRO A 268 -26.28 2.47 11.60
CA PRO A 268 -26.45 1.03 11.72
C PRO A 268 -25.80 0.26 10.55
N ILE A 269 -25.49 -1.00 10.81
CA ILE A 269 -25.16 -1.99 9.78
C ILE A 269 -26.43 -2.76 9.44
N GLU A 270 -26.71 -2.93 8.16
CA GLU A 270 -27.81 -3.75 7.67
C GLU A 270 -27.24 -4.88 6.81
N VAL A 271 -27.70 -6.11 7.02
CA VAL A 271 -27.22 -7.30 6.29
C VAL A 271 -28.40 -7.89 5.54
N PHE A 272 -28.25 -8.07 4.22
CA PHE A 272 -29.28 -8.61 3.32
C PHE A 272 -28.73 -9.72 2.44
#